data_AF-Q4TEZ1-F1
#
_entry.id   AF-Q4TEZ1-F1
#
_cell.length_a   1.000
_cell.length_b   1.000
_cell.length_c   1.000
_cell.angle_alpha   90.00
_cell.angle_beta   90.00
_cell.angle_gamma   90.00
#
_symmetry.space_group_name_H-M   'P 1'
#
loop_
_entity.id
_entity.type
_entity.pdbx_description
1 polymer ?
#
loop_
_entity_poly.entity_id
_entity_poly.type
_entity_poly.pdbx_seq_one_letter_code
_entity_poly.pdbx_strand_id
1 'polypeptide(L)'
;MESMSNVPYVMSRESPVYGGVKMEDLIVKDGLTDVYNKFHMVTTSRLSCCRSPTFPLRSAVAPRHQGNCAENTAKQSRISREEQDAYAVGSYSRSQAAHQAGVLAKEIVAVSVPQRGKADVLVSEDEEWRRVDFSKVPNLKPVFQKENGSAAPAPAVAL
;
A
#
# COMPACT_ATOMS: atom_id res chain seq x y z
N MET A 1 -2.88 -15.30 -9.12
CA MET A 1 -2.66 -13.99 -9.76
C MET A 1 -3.67 -13.04 -9.17
N GLU A 2 -3.22 -12.02 -8.45
CA GLU A 2 -4.12 -11.00 -7.90
C GLU A 2 -4.33 -9.90 -8.95
N SER A 3 -5.56 -9.39 -9.05
CA SER A 3 -5.90 -8.30 -9.98
C SER A 3 -6.61 -7.21 -9.20
N MET A 4 -5.83 -6.27 -8.63
CA MET A 4 -6.39 -5.20 -7.81
C MET A 4 -7.23 -4.21 -8.63
N SER A 5 -6.95 -4.04 -9.93
CA SER A 5 -7.70 -3.14 -10.83
C SER A 5 -9.15 -3.58 -11.08
N ASN A 6 -9.46 -4.86 -10.88
CA ASN A 6 -10.79 -5.43 -11.14
C ASN A 6 -11.59 -5.68 -9.84
N VAL A 7 -11.09 -5.22 -8.69
CA VAL A 7 -11.76 -5.43 -7.41
C VAL A 7 -13.04 -4.59 -7.34
N PRO A 8 -14.21 -5.21 -7.06
CA PRO A 8 -15.48 -4.48 -7.07
C PRO A 8 -15.73 -3.70 -5.77
N TYR A 9 -16.64 -2.73 -5.84
CA TYR A 9 -17.25 -2.13 -4.66
C TYR A 9 -18.38 -3.01 -4.13
N VAL A 10 -18.54 -3.08 -2.81
CA VAL A 10 -19.60 -3.87 -2.18
C VAL A 10 -20.57 -3.02 -1.39
N MET A 11 -21.80 -3.51 -1.35
CA MET A 11 -22.90 -2.98 -0.55
C MET A 11 -23.32 -4.02 0.48
N SER A 12 -23.75 -3.58 1.67
CA SER A 12 -24.38 -4.47 2.64
C SER A 12 -25.68 -5.04 2.07
N ARG A 13 -26.01 -6.28 2.43
CA ARG A 13 -27.26 -6.95 2.01
C ARG A 13 -28.51 -6.47 2.75
N GLU A 14 -28.36 -5.50 3.65
CA GLU A 14 -29.43 -4.98 4.49
C GLU A 14 -30.30 -3.99 3.70
N SER A 15 -31.56 -3.80 4.13
CA SER A 15 -32.45 -2.83 3.49
C SER A 15 -31.85 -1.42 3.56
N PRO A 16 -31.82 -0.66 2.45
CA PRO A 16 -31.19 0.66 2.42
C PRO A 16 -31.86 1.58 3.43
N VAL A 17 -31.07 2.08 4.39
CA VAL A 17 -31.55 3.00 5.43
C VAL A 17 -31.74 4.40 4.81
N TYR A 18 -32.76 5.13 5.27
CA TYR A 18 -32.96 6.53 4.88
C TYR A 18 -31.75 7.38 5.31
N GLY A 19 -31.17 8.14 4.38
CA GLY A 19 -29.92 8.89 4.59
C GLY A 19 -28.73 8.41 3.76
N GLY A 20 -28.88 7.33 2.98
CA GLY A 20 -27.92 6.87 1.99
C GLY A 20 -27.08 5.67 2.43
N VAL A 21 -26.69 4.84 1.47
CA VAL A 21 -25.85 3.66 1.69
C VAL A 21 -24.45 3.94 1.17
N LYS A 22 -23.43 3.60 1.97
CA LYS A 22 -22.03 3.68 1.55
C LYS A 22 -21.68 2.40 0.80
N MET A 23 -21.16 2.55 -0.42
CA MET A 23 -20.46 1.46 -1.08
C MET A 23 -19.03 1.43 -0.59
N GLU A 24 -18.59 0.28 -0.09
CA GLU A 24 -17.27 0.08 0.48
C GLU A 24 -16.34 -0.49 -0.58
N ASP A 25 -15.12 0.03 -0.65
CA ASP A 25 -14.08 -0.50 -1.52
C ASP A 25 -13.53 -1.78 -0.90
N LEU A 26 -13.59 -2.90 -1.64
CA LEU A 26 -13.05 -4.17 -1.18
C LEU A 26 -11.53 -4.18 -1.09
N ILE A 27 -10.82 -3.37 -1.88
CA ILE A 27 -9.37 -3.22 -1.74
C ILE A 27 -9.07 -2.73 -0.33
N VAL A 28 -9.79 -1.69 0.07
CA VAL A 28 -9.62 -1.06 1.37
C VAL A 28 -10.11 -1.99 2.47
N LYS A 29 -11.33 -2.54 2.34
CA LYS A 29 -12.01 -3.32 3.36
C LYS A 29 -11.39 -4.70 3.59
N ASP A 30 -11.08 -5.44 2.54
CA ASP A 30 -10.70 -6.86 2.66
C ASP A 30 -9.19 -7.05 2.56
N GLY A 31 -8.53 -6.32 1.65
CA GLY A 31 -7.08 -6.43 1.46
C GLY A 31 -6.31 -5.56 2.43
N LEU A 32 -6.77 -4.32 2.59
CA LEU A 32 -6.07 -3.35 3.39
C LEU A 32 -6.55 -3.33 4.84
N THR A 33 -7.77 -3.75 5.23
CA THR A 33 -8.28 -3.63 6.64
C THR A 33 -7.94 -4.83 7.54
N ASP A 34 -7.37 -4.63 8.73
CA ASP A 34 -7.23 -5.57 9.85
C ASP A 34 -8.54 -5.79 10.59
N VAL A 35 -8.88 -7.06 10.73
CA VAL A 35 -10.15 -7.55 11.25
C VAL A 35 -10.35 -7.18 12.73
N TYR A 36 -9.29 -7.21 13.55
CA TYR A 36 -9.43 -7.18 15.00
C TYR A 36 -9.44 -5.77 15.56
N ASN A 37 -8.53 -4.93 15.06
CA ASN A 37 -8.39 -3.61 15.64
C ASN A 37 -9.15 -2.54 14.86
N LYS A 38 -9.86 -2.92 13.79
CA LYS A 38 -10.32 -1.99 12.75
C LYS A 38 -9.17 -1.09 12.26
N PHE A 39 -7.94 -1.58 12.39
CA PHE A 39 -6.79 -1.02 11.68
C PHE A 39 -6.77 -1.62 10.30
N HIS A 40 -5.78 -1.29 9.51
CA HIS A 40 -5.60 -1.85 8.19
C HIS A 40 -4.34 -2.75 8.20
N MET A 41 -4.45 -4.01 7.75
CA MET A 41 -3.51 -5.13 7.92
C MET A 41 -2.14 -4.89 7.28
N VAL A 42 -1.10 -4.57 8.04
CA VAL A 42 0.15 -5.35 8.05
C VAL A 42 0.81 -5.02 9.39
N THR A 43 0.59 -5.87 10.40
CA THR A 43 1.53 -6.24 11.48
C THR A 43 0.79 -7.02 12.57
N THR A 44 0.85 -8.35 12.48
CA THR A 44 1.04 -9.18 13.69
C THR A 44 2.52 -9.55 13.79
N SER A 45 3.41 -8.56 13.78
CA SER A 45 4.78 -8.72 14.29
C SER A 45 4.88 -8.14 15.70
N ARG A 46 3.95 -8.55 16.57
CA ARG A 46 4.13 -8.39 18.03
C ARG A 46 3.40 -9.48 18.79
N LEU A 47 3.98 -10.68 18.73
CA LEU A 47 3.90 -11.71 19.77
C LEU A 47 4.38 -11.19 21.15
N SER A 48 4.71 -9.90 21.32
CA SER A 48 5.22 -9.33 22.58
C SER A 48 4.37 -8.22 23.21
N CYS A 49 3.24 -7.79 22.62
CA CYS A 49 2.48 -6.63 23.13
C CYS A 49 1.07 -6.95 23.65
N CYS A 50 0.64 -8.21 23.64
CA CYS A 50 -0.65 -8.64 24.19
C CYS A 50 -0.59 -9.15 25.64
N ARG A 51 0.43 -8.76 26.44
CA ARG A 51 0.59 -9.21 27.83
C ARG A 51 0.53 -8.13 28.91
N SER A 52 0.00 -6.94 28.62
CA SER A 52 -0.37 -5.99 29.69
C SER A 52 -1.88 -6.07 29.97
N PRO A 53 -2.32 -6.49 31.17
CA PRO A 53 -3.72 -6.77 31.49
C PRO A 53 -4.56 -5.52 31.82
N THR A 54 -4.08 -4.31 31.51
CA THR A 54 -4.71 -3.06 31.93
C THR A 54 -4.73 -2.05 30.80
N PHE A 55 -5.67 -2.19 29.86
CA PHE A 55 -6.06 -1.05 29.05
C PHE A 55 -7.58 -1.04 28.84
N PRO A 56 -8.29 0.03 29.23
CA PRO A 56 -9.74 0.05 29.25
C PRO A 56 -10.31 0.08 27.82
N LEU A 57 -11.30 -0.78 27.61
CA LEU A 57 -12.14 -0.86 26.42
C LEU A 57 -13.08 0.35 26.34
N ARG A 58 -12.60 1.52 25.87
CA ARG A 58 -13.48 2.58 25.35
C ARG A 58 -12.69 3.69 24.66
N SER A 59 -12.64 3.65 23.34
CA SER A 59 -12.95 4.81 22.49
C SER A 59 -12.97 4.35 21.02
N ALA A 60 -13.89 4.92 20.24
CA ALA A 60 -14.05 4.64 18.83
C ALA A 60 -12.76 4.95 18.07
N VAL A 61 -12.01 3.89 17.74
CA VAL A 61 -10.82 3.99 16.90
C VAL A 61 -11.28 4.16 15.46
N ALA A 62 -11.01 5.33 14.89
CA ALA A 62 -11.18 5.57 13.46
C ALA A 62 -10.36 4.53 12.67
N PRO A 63 -10.89 4.00 11.55
CA PRO A 63 -10.16 3.00 10.77
C PRO A 63 -8.83 3.57 10.29
N ARG A 64 -7.70 2.96 10.70
CA ARG A 64 -6.34 3.47 10.40
C ARG A 64 -5.63 2.58 9.39
N HIS A 65 -5.26 3.15 8.24
CA HIS A 65 -4.61 2.48 7.10
C HIS A 65 -3.33 1.70 7.46
N GLN A 66 -2.93 0.69 6.67
CA GLN A 66 -1.72 -0.14 6.88
C GLN A 66 -0.45 0.70 7.12
N GLY A 67 -0.36 1.86 6.47
CA GLY A 67 0.76 2.78 6.66
C GLY A 67 0.87 3.32 8.09
N ASN A 68 -0.22 3.39 8.86
CA ASN A 68 -0.17 3.75 10.27
C ASN A 68 0.50 2.68 11.15
N CYS A 69 0.48 1.42 10.72
CA CYS A 69 1.21 0.36 11.40
C CYS A 69 2.71 0.48 11.14
N ALA A 70 3.11 0.79 9.90
CA ALA A 70 4.50 1.07 9.54
C ALA A 70 5.07 2.24 10.35
N GLU A 71 4.28 3.31 10.55
CA GLU A 71 4.63 4.45 11.43
C GLU A 71 4.92 4.03 12.88
N ASN A 72 4.11 3.14 13.44
CA ASN A 72 4.33 2.68 14.81
C ASN A 72 5.63 1.89 14.95
N THR A 73 5.95 1.07 13.95
CA THR A 73 7.25 0.37 13.88
C THR A 73 8.39 1.36 13.67
N ALA A 74 8.25 2.35 12.79
CA ALA A 74 9.26 3.38 12.57
C ALA A 74 9.57 4.15 13.86
N LYS A 75 8.54 4.49 14.66
CA LYS A 75 8.68 5.12 15.98
C LYS A 75 9.39 4.21 17.00
N GLN A 76 9.04 2.93 17.04
CA GLN A 76 9.66 1.96 17.97
C GLN A 76 11.11 1.66 17.61
N SER A 77 11.41 1.53 16.32
CA SER A 77 12.74 1.19 15.79
C SER A 77 13.60 2.42 15.48
N ARG A 78 13.09 3.64 15.72
CA ARG A 78 13.77 4.93 15.50
C ARG A 78 14.29 5.11 14.07
N ILE A 79 13.50 4.67 13.08
CA ILE A 79 13.85 4.81 11.66
C ILE A 79 13.49 6.23 11.23
N SER A 80 14.47 6.94 10.68
CA SER A 80 14.27 8.32 10.22
C SER A 80 13.56 8.39 8.87
N ARG A 81 13.04 9.56 8.49
CA ARG A 81 12.39 9.74 7.18
C ARG A 81 13.43 9.68 6.05
N GLU A 82 14.61 10.22 6.30
CA GLU A 82 15.73 10.24 5.36
C GLU A 82 16.21 8.82 5.03
N GLU A 83 16.25 7.92 6.04
CA GLU A 83 16.60 6.51 5.84
C GLU A 83 15.56 5.78 4.98
N GLN A 84 14.27 6.06 5.19
CA GLN A 84 13.19 5.49 4.38
C GLN A 84 13.24 5.97 2.94
N ASP A 85 13.44 7.27 2.74
CA ASP A 85 13.54 7.87 1.41
C ASP A 85 14.79 7.35 0.67
N ALA A 86 15.94 7.24 1.35
CA ALA A 86 17.15 6.65 0.78
C ALA A 86 16.95 5.17 0.38
N TYR A 87 16.23 4.39 1.20
CA TYR A 87 15.89 3.01 0.87
C TYR A 87 14.98 2.92 -0.36
N ALA A 88 13.96 3.79 -0.45
CA ALA A 88 13.06 3.85 -1.60
C ALA A 88 13.83 4.16 -2.89
N VAL A 89 14.69 5.19 -2.88
CA VAL A 89 15.54 5.56 -4.02
C VAL A 89 16.47 4.39 -4.41
N GLY A 90 17.09 3.74 -3.43
CA GLY A 90 17.93 2.56 -3.67
C GLY A 90 17.17 1.36 -4.24
N SER A 91 15.90 1.18 -3.88
CA SER A 91 15.04 0.15 -4.46
C SER A 91 14.77 0.39 -5.95
N TYR A 92 14.42 1.62 -6.33
CA TYR A 92 14.19 1.97 -7.73
C TYR A 92 15.46 1.89 -8.57
N SER A 93 16.59 2.34 -8.05
CA SER A 93 17.88 2.24 -8.74
C SER A 93 18.28 0.77 -9.00
N ARG A 94 18.10 -0.11 -8.02
CA ARG A 94 18.36 -1.55 -8.19
C ARG A 94 17.42 -2.20 -9.20
N SER A 95 16.14 -1.81 -9.19
CA SER A 95 15.15 -2.32 -10.16
C SER A 95 15.52 -1.88 -11.58
N GLN A 96 15.88 -0.61 -11.78
CA GLN A 96 16.35 -0.09 -13.07
C GLN A 96 17.59 -0.82 -13.56
N ALA A 97 18.58 -1.05 -12.70
CA ALA A 97 19.79 -1.79 -13.05
C ALA A 97 19.49 -3.25 -13.42
N ALA A 98 18.60 -3.92 -12.69
CA ALA A 98 18.20 -5.30 -12.98
C ALA A 98 17.48 -5.44 -14.34
N HIS A 99 16.61 -4.48 -14.67
CA HIS A 99 15.95 -4.43 -15.98
C HIS A 99 16.95 -4.14 -17.12
N GLN A 100 17.86 -3.18 -16.95
CA GLN A 100 18.90 -2.88 -17.95
C GLN A 100 19.85 -4.05 -18.17
N ALA A 101 20.17 -4.80 -17.10
CA ALA A 101 21.01 -6.00 -17.16
C ALA A 101 20.25 -7.24 -17.68
N GLY A 102 18.93 -7.15 -17.90
CA GLY A 102 18.11 -8.25 -18.42
C GLY A 102 18.02 -9.46 -17.49
N VAL A 103 18.32 -9.31 -16.19
CA VAL A 103 18.33 -10.42 -15.22
C VAL A 103 16.95 -11.05 -15.09
N LEU A 104 15.91 -10.21 -15.15
CA LEU A 104 14.51 -10.61 -14.98
C LEU A 104 13.91 -11.29 -16.22
N ALA A 105 14.60 -11.26 -17.37
CA ALA A 105 14.10 -11.88 -18.60
C ALA A 105 13.97 -13.41 -18.51
N LYS A 106 14.63 -14.06 -17.54
CA LYS A 106 14.51 -15.50 -17.28
C LYS A 106 13.27 -15.88 -16.48
N GLU A 107 12.69 -14.93 -15.74
CA GLU A 107 11.55 -15.14 -14.86
C GLU A 107 10.25 -14.61 -15.46
N ILE A 108 10.32 -13.47 -16.16
CA ILE A 108 9.13 -12.81 -16.71
C ILE A 108 8.64 -13.54 -17.96
N VAL A 109 7.36 -13.96 -17.92
CA VAL A 109 6.63 -14.46 -19.09
C VAL A 109 5.81 -13.32 -19.69
N ALA A 110 6.00 -13.05 -20.98
CA ALA A 110 5.25 -12.00 -21.66
C ALA A 110 3.76 -12.33 -21.72
N VAL A 111 2.91 -11.33 -21.40
CA VAL A 111 1.45 -11.45 -21.45
C VAL A 111 0.93 -10.57 -22.58
N SER A 112 0.22 -11.17 -23.53
CA SER A 112 -0.48 -10.45 -24.59
C SER A 112 -1.84 -9.96 -24.08
N VAL A 113 -2.07 -8.64 -24.14
CA VAL A 113 -3.36 -8.03 -23.83
C VAL A 113 -4.08 -7.72 -25.15
N PRO A 114 -5.09 -8.51 -25.53
CA PRO A 114 -5.81 -8.29 -26.77
C PRO A 114 -6.64 -7.01 -26.68
N GLN A 115 -6.52 -6.15 -27.69
CA GLN A 115 -7.31 -4.92 -27.80
C GLN A 115 -8.32 -5.04 -28.93
N ARG A 116 -9.61 -4.79 -28.63
CA ARG A 116 -10.65 -4.83 -29.66
C ARG A 116 -10.41 -3.74 -30.70
N GLY A 117 -10.06 -4.14 -31.91
CA GLY A 117 -9.86 -3.25 -33.06
C GLY A 117 -8.48 -2.57 -33.13
N LYS A 118 -7.52 -2.97 -32.30
CA LYS A 118 -6.12 -2.52 -32.35
C LYS A 118 -5.18 -3.73 -32.32
N ALA A 119 -3.90 -3.52 -32.63
CA ALA A 119 -2.90 -4.56 -32.49
C ALA A 119 -2.74 -4.95 -31.01
N ASP A 120 -2.46 -6.23 -30.75
CA ASP A 120 -2.27 -6.77 -29.41
C ASP A 120 -1.07 -6.09 -28.72
N VAL A 121 -1.27 -5.68 -27.47
CA VAL A 121 -0.20 -5.07 -26.67
C VAL A 121 0.51 -6.18 -25.92
N LEU A 122 1.79 -6.38 -26.26
CA LEU A 122 2.64 -7.35 -25.57
C LEU A 122 3.35 -6.68 -24.39
N VAL A 123 2.99 -7.09 -23.17
CA VAL A 123 3.60 -6.61 -21.93
C VAL A 123 4.64 -7.63 -21.49
N SER A 124 5.92 -7.28 -21.64
CA SER A 124 7.06 -8.16 -21.32
C SER A 124 7.94 -7.66 -20.18
N GLU A 125 7.62 -6.50 -19.62
CA GLU A 125 8.41 -5.83 -18.59
C GLU A 125 7.48 -5.14 -17.59
N ASP A 126 7.97 -4.94 -16.38
CA ASP A 126 7.23 -4.23 -15.34
C ASP A 126 7.06 -2.75 -15.69
N GLU A 127 5.94 -2.14 -15.27
CA GLU A 127 5.64 -0.73 -15.58
C GLU A 127 6.15 0.25 -14.50
N GLU A 128 6.27 -0.21 -13.26
CA GLU A 128 6.36 0.65 -12.08
C GLU A 128 7.74 1.30 -11.89
N TRP A 129 8.83 0.66 -12.33
CA TRP A 129 10.19 1.21 -12.17
C TRP A 129 10.43 2.50 -12.98
N ARG A 130 9.57 2.80 -13.96
CA ARG A 130 9.61 4.04 -14.77
C ARG A 130 8.83 5.19 -14.13
N ARG A 131 7.86 4.90 -13.27
CA ARG A 131 6.95 5.90 -12.68
C ARG A 131 7.56 6.54 -11.44
N VAL A 132 8.78 7.09 -11.54
CA VAL A 132 9.48 7.70 -10.40
C VAL A 132 10.15 9.02 -10.74
N ASP A 133 9.80 10.04 -9.97
CA ASP A 133 10.46 11.33 -9.93
C ASP A 133 11.28 11.47 -8.63
N PHE A 134 12.60 11.27 -8.70
CA PHE A 134 13.49 11.33 -7.53
C PHE A 134 13.49 12.70 -6.81
N SER A 135 13.19 13.79 -7.53
CA SER A 135 13.10 15.14 -6.98
C SER A 135 11.87 15.35 -6.08
N LYS A 136 10.83 14.53 -6.26
CA LYS A 136 9.58 14.65 -5.50
C LYS A 136 9.60 13.86 -4.21
N VAL A 137 10.39 12.78 -4.12
CA VAL A 137 10.47 11.88 -2.96
C VAL A 137 10.58 12.61 -1.61
N PRO A 138 11.54 13.55 -1.38
CA PRO A 138 11.67 14.23 -0.10
C PRO A 138 10.56 15.28 0.16
N ASN A 139 9.89 15.76 -0.88
CA ASN A 139 8.89 16.82 -0.79
C ASN A 139 7.47 16.28 -0.51
N LEU A 140 7.27 14.97 -0.57
CA LEU A 140 5.95 14.38 -0.41
C LEU A 140 5.53 14.33 1.06
N LYS A 141 4.29 14.77 1.31
CA LYS A 141 3.68 14.78 2.64
C LYS A 141 3.34 13.35 3.09
N PRO A 142 3.46 13.04 4.40
CA PRO A 142 3.01 11.75 4.94
C PRO A 142 1.50 11.59 4.74
N VAL A 143 1.10 10.47 4.13
CA VAL A 143 -0.31 10.22 3.74
C VAL A 143 -1.15 9.70 4.92
N PHE A 144 -0.51 9.05 5.89
CA PHE A 144 -1.21 8.27 6.92
C PHE A 144 -1.33 8.99 8.28
N GLN A 145 -0.36 9.83 8.66
CA GLN A 145 -0.40 10.63 9.89
C GLN A 145 -0.15 12.11 9.59
N LYS A 146 -1.09 12.97 10.00
CA LYS A 146 -0.95 14.44 9.89
C LYS A 146 -0.05 15.03 10.97
N GLU A 147 0.00 14.42 12.15
CA GLU A 147 0.84 14.83 13.27
C GLU A 147 2.02 13.85 13.42
N ASN A 148 3.25 14.35 13.25
CA ASN A 148 4.50 13.62 13.49
C ASN A 148 4.55 12.23 12.79
N GLY A 149 4.15 12.18 11.52
CA GLY A 149 4.27 10.99 10.67
C GLY A 149 5.64 10.92 10.03
N SER A 150 6.39 9.86 10.32
CA SER A 150 7.68 9.56 9.69
C SER A 150 7.54 8.58 8.52
N ALA A 151 6.33 8.14 8.17
CA ALA A 151 6.13 7.27 7.02
C ALA A 151 6.41 8.05 5.75
N ALA A 152 7.28 7.44 4.97
CA ALA A 152 7.39 7.59 3.54
C ALA A 152 6.03 7.92 2.90
N PRO A 153 6.03 8.73 1.82
CA PRO A 153 4.85 8.83 1.00
C PRO A 153 4.47 7.42 0.53
N ALA A 154 3.18 7.18 0.26
CA ALA A 154 2.77 6.01 -0.49
C ALA A 154 3.74 5.81 -1.68
N PRO A 155 4.02 4.56 -2.13
CA PRO A 155 4.86 4.37 -3.32
C PRO A 155 4.36 5.36 -4.37
N ALA A 156 5.28 6.14 -4.94
CA ALA A 156 5.03 7.34 -5.74
C ALA A 156 4.33 7.03 -7.09
N VAL A 157 3.43 6.06 -7.09
CA VAL A 157 2.44 5.69 -8.09
C VAL A 157 1.21 6.58 -7.88
N ALA A 158 1.43 7.88 -7.99
CA ALA A 158 0.37 8.87 -8.07
C ALA A 158 0.85 10.04 -8.93
N LEU A 159 1.13 9.72 -10.20
CA LEU A 159 0.88 10.60 -11.34
C LEU A 159 0.25 9.77 -12.45
#